data_AF-A0A7S3AM64-F1
#
_entry.id   AF-A0A7S3AM64-F1
#
_cell.length_a   1.000
_cell.length_b   1.000
_cell.length_c   1.000
_cell.angle_alpha   90.00
_cell.angle_beta   90.00
_cell.angle_gamma   90.00
#
_symmetry.space_group_name_H-M   'P 1'
#
loop_
_entity.id
_entity.type
_entity.pdbx_description
1 polymer ?
#
loop_
_entity_poly.entity_id
_entity_poly.type
_entity_poly.pdbx_seq_one_letter_code
_entity_poly.pdbx_strand_id
1 'polypeptide(L)'
;LGYYTSNSVGCIDYWHKATRLDTNVGKKRRNREVNSATGEVFYREHWRHVQYDTDEQIAADFFESVDYAQYLAEGGPRFSKDIFLQSKCFCIVKSDFQECACPPCTLMRETLRGWHAQRQKWYREQDAQGAAACSCGACAKGSSYRAASG
;
A
#
# COMPACT_ATOMS: atom_id res chain seq x y z
N LEU A 1 21.42 13.94 -7.65
CA LEU A 1 19.99 13.94 -7.27
C LEU A 1 19.85 13.04 -6.05
N GLY A 2 20.07 13.46 -4.81
CA GLY A 2 19.96 14.78 -4.19
C GLY A 2 19.29 14.54 -2.84
N TYR A 3 20.06 13.97 -1.90
CA TYR A 3 19.92 13.99 -0.45
C TYR A 3 18.52 13.81 0.18
N TYR A 4 18.28 12.63 0.76
CA TYR A 4 17.45 12.49 1.97
C TYR A 4 18.22 13.12 3.14
N THR A 5 18.21 14.44 3.24
CA THR A 5 18.70 15.13 4.44
C THR A 5 17.79 14.77 5.60
N SER A 6 18.37 14.55 6.79
CA SER A 6 17.69 14.25 8.06
C SER A 6 16.46 15.11 8.40
N ASN A 7 16.31 16.27 7.77
CA ASN A 7 15.15 17.15 7.90
C ASN A 7 13.86 16.59 7.26
N SER A 8 13.92 15.61 6.34
CA SER A 8 12.73 15.09 5.66
C SER A 8 12.10 13.86 6.33
N VAL A 9 12.71 13.32 7.38
CA VAL A 9 12.28 12.05 8.00
C VAL A 9 10.83 12.15 8.48
N GLY A 10 10.47 13.23 9.18
CA GLY A 10 9.09 13.44 9.67
C GLY A 10 8.04 13.53 8.56
N CYS A 11 8.35 14.22 7.45
CA CYS A 11 7.42 14.32 6.33
C CYS A 11 7.25 12.99 5.60
N ILE A 12 8.34 12.26 5.36
CA ILE A 12 8.32 10.95 4.70
C ILE A 12 7.54 9.93 5.55
N ASP A 13 7.77 9.93 6.87
CA ASP A 13 7.08 9.03 7.79
C ASP A 13 5.59 9.34 7.82
N TYR A 14 5.22 10.63 7.83
CA TYR A 14 3.82 11.02 7.76
C TYR A 14 3.16 10.58 6.44
N TRP A 15 3.83 10.74 5.29
CA TRP A 15 3.34 10.23 4.01
C TRP A 15 3.05 8.72 4.03
N HIS A 16 3.89 7.93 4.71
CA HIS A 16 3.63 6.49 4.89
C HIS A 16 2.48 6.21 5.85
N LYS A 17 2.31 7.00 6.92
CA LYS A 17 1.18 6.88 7.87
C LYS A 17 -0.15 7.26 7.24
N ALA A 18 -0.16 8.31 6.43
CA ALA A 18 -1.35 8.84 5.73
C ALA A 18 -1.78 7.97 4.54
N THR A 19 -1.02 6.92 4.20
CA THR A 19 -1.31 6.04 3.06
C THR A 19 -1.38 4.58 3.49
N ARG A 20 -2.11 3.76 2.74
CA ARG A 20 -2.34 2.36 3.11
C ARG A 20 -1.26 1.43 2.57
N LEU A 21 -0.64 0.65 3.45
CA LEU A 21 0.30 -0.40 3.06
C LEU A 21 -0.37 -1.49 2.19
N ASP A 22 0.20 -1.75 1.01
CA ASP A 22 -0.14 -2.84 0.10
C ASP A 22 0.89 -3.96 0.28
N THR A 23 0.52 -4.99 1.04
CA THR A 23 1.40 -6.11 1.42
C THR A 23 1.52 -7.18 0.32
N ASN A 24 1.02 -6.92 -0.89
CA ASN A 24 1.25 -7.82 -2.02
C ASN A 24 2.73 -7.82 -2.42
N VAL A 25 3.41 -8.96 -2.22
CA VAL A 25 4.85 -9.13 -2.52
C VAL A 25 5.19 -8.76 -3.97
N GLY A 26 4.30 -9.05 -4.91
CA GLY A 26 4.49 -8.71 -6.33
C GLY A 26 4.37 -7.22 -6.67
N LYS A 27 4.04 -6.37 -5.68
CA LYS A 27 3.82 -4.93 -5.86
C LYS A 27 4.85 -4.05 -5.16
N LYS A 28 5.87 -4.62 -4.51
CA LYS A 28 6.97 -3.84 -3.93
C LYS A 28 7.61 -2.92 -4.97
N ARG A 29 8.04 -1.75 -4.53
CA ARG A 29 8.73 -0.76 -5.36
C ARG A 29 10.23 -0.82 -5.08
N ARG A 30 11.03 -0.90 -6.14
CA ARG A 30 12.49 -0.85 -6.06
C ARG A 30 12.98 0.42 -6.75
N ASN A 31 13.81 1.18 -6.06
CA ASN A 31 14.49 2.33 -6.63
C ASN A 31 16.01 2.10 -6.63
N ARG A 32 16.66 2.52 -7.71
CA ARG A 32 18.12 2.47 -7.82
C ARG A 32 18.68 3.70 -7.14
N GLU A 33 19.52 3.50 -6.13
CA GLU A 33 20.16 4.55 -5.35
C GLU A 33 21.67 4.40 -5.43
N VAL A 34 22.39 5.48 -5.13
CA VAL A 34 23.85 5.51 -5.07
C VAL A 34 24.23 5.93 -3.67
N ASN A 35 25.05 5.12 -3.01
CA ASN A 35 25.56 5.45 -1.69
C ASN A 35 26.48 6.67 -1.82
N SER A 36 26.14 7.75 -1.13
CA SER A 36 26.89 9.02 -1.23
C SER A 36 28.31 8.93 -0.65
N ALA A 37 28.57 7.98 0.24
CA ALA A 37 29.89 7.79 0.85
C ALA A 37 30.79 6.85 0.03
N THR A 38 30.23 5.77 -0.53
CA THR A 38 31.03 4.75 -1.25
C THR A 38 30.92 4.86 -2.78
N GLY A 39 29.96 5.62 -3.30
CA GLY A 39 29.67 5.70 -4.74
C GLY A 39 29.01 4.44 -5.31
N GLU A 40 28.76 3.42 -4.48
CA GLU A 40 28.21 2.14 -4.92
C GLU A 40 26.71 2.25 -5.20
N VAL A 41 26.29 1.59 -6.28
CA VAL A 41 24.89 1.46 -6.64
C VAL A 41 24.25 0.37 -5.78
N PHE A 42 23.13 0.69 -5.15
CA PHE A 42 22.29 -0.30 -4.46
C PHE A 42 20.82 -0.12 -4.83
N TYR A 43 20.00 -1.12 -4.52
CA TYR A 43 18.56 -1.07 -4.73
C TYR A 43 17.85 -0.95 -3.39
N ARG A 44 17.10 0.12 -3.20
CA ARG A 44 16.24 0.29 -2.04
C ARG A 44 14.86 -0.28 -2.36
N GLU A 45 14.43 -1.27 -1.60
CA GLU A 45 13.11 -1.90 -1.74
C GLU A 45 12.16 -1.41 -0.65
N HIS A 46 11.02 -0.85 -1.07
CA HIS A 46 9.95 -0.42 -0.17
C HIS A 46 8.68 -1.23 -0.49
N TRP A 47 7.92 -1.54 0.56
CA TRP A 47 6.54 -1.98 0.36
C TRP A 47 5.74 -0.87 -0.30
N ARG A 48 4.79 -1.24 -1.17
CA ARG A 48 3.96 -0.24 -1.85
C ARG A 48 2.96 0.34 -0.87
N HIS A 49 2.73 1.64 -1.01
CA HIS A 49 1.65 2.33 -0.33
C HIS A 49 0.63 2.84 -1.36
N VAL A 50 -0.65 2.79 -1.00
CA VAL A 50 -1.77 3.28 -1.80
C VAL A 50 -2.32 4.54 -1.14
N GLN A 51 -2.30 5.62 -1.90
CA GLN A 51 -2.89 6.88 -1.52
C GLN A 51 -4.32 6.98 -2.09
N TYR A 52 -5.27 7.38 -1.23
CA TYR A 52 -6.66 7.60 -1.62
C TYR A 52 -7.01 9.09 -1.65
N ASP A 53 -6.52 9.85 -0.68
CA ASP A 53 -6.74 11.30 -0.61
C ASP A 53 -5.86 12.07 -1.61
N THR A 54 -6.22 13.31 -1.90
CA THR A 54 -5.40 14.19 -2.73
C THR A 54 -4.12 14.61 -2.01
N ASP A 55 -3.12 15.05 -2.78
CA ASP A 55 -1.86 15.53 -2.19
C ASP A 55 -2.11 16.77 -1.32
N GLU A 56 -3.08 17.60 -1.71
CA GLU A 56 -3.49 18.79 -0.99
C GLU A 56 -4.16 18.47 0.35
N GLN A 57 -5.01 17.45 0.40
CA GLN A 57 -5.66 17.01 1.63
C GLN A 57 -4.64 16.47 2.62
N ILE A 58 -3.76 15.56 2.18
CA ILE A 58 -2.73 14.99 3.05
C ILE A 58 -1.77 16.08 3.55
N ALA A 59 -1.44 17.06 2.71
CA ALA A 59 -0.65 18.21 3.14
C ALA A 59 -1.38 19.06 4.19
N ALA A 60 -2.67 19.34 4.01
CA ALA A 60 -3.45 20.08 5.01
C ALA A 60 -3.49 19.31 6.34
N ASP A 61 -3.81 18.01 6.29
CA ASP A 61 -3.86 17.14 7.46
C ASP A 61 -2.51 17.06 8.19
N PHE A 62 -1.39 17.07 7.46
CA PHE A 62 -0.06 17.12 8.04
C PHE A 62 0.16 18.38 8.87
N PHE A 63 -0.14 19.56 8.32
CA PHE A 63 0.08 20.83 9.03
C PHE A 63 -0.87 21.03 10.22
N GLU A 64 -2.00 20.31 10.26
CA GLU A 64 -2.93 20.27 11.40
C GLU A 64 -2.66 19.09 12.36
N SER A 65 -1.75 18.19 12.02
CA SER A 65 -1.51 16.96 12.79
C SER A 65 -0.78 17.20 14.11
N VAL A 66 -1.06 16.31 15.07
CA VAL A 66 -0.31 16.22 16.34
C VAL A 66 1.17 15.92 16.07
N ASP A 67 1.47 15.10 15.06
CA ASP A 67 2.84 14.75 14.65
C ASP A 67 3.64 16.02 14.29
N TYR A 68 3.06 16.93 13.49
CA TYR A 68 3.72 18.18 13.12
C TYR A 68 3.83 19.15 14.29
N ALA A 69 2.79 19.25 15.13
CA ALA A 69 2.84 20.06 16.35
C ALA A 69 3.95 19.59 17.31
N GLN A 70 4.11 18.28 17.48
CA GLN A 70 5.18 17.68 18.29
C GLN A 70 6.55 17.94 17.68
N TYR A 71 6.71 17.77 16.36
CA TYR A 71 7.95 18.07 15.67
C TYR A 71 8.42 19.53 15.88
N LEU A 72 7.48 20.49 15.82
CA LEU A 72 7.78 21.89 16.12
C LEU A 72 8.15 22.09 17.61
N ALA A 73 7.49 21.39 18.53
CA ALA A 73 7.79 21.46 19.96
C ALA A 73 9.18 20.91 20.31
N GLU A 74 9.65 19.91 19.56
CA GLU A 74 11.01 19.35 19.68
C GLU A 74 12.09 20.23 19.03
N GLY A 75 11.72 21.40 18.50
CA GLY A 75 12.65 22.36 17.91
C GLY A 75 12.88 22.18 16.41
N GLY A 76 12.04 21.39 15.73
CA GLY A 76 12.12 21.21 14.29
C GLY A 76 11.83 22.51 13.49
N PRO A 77 12.55 22.78 12.40
CA PRO A 77 12.26 23.91 11.52
C PRO A 77 10.89 23.76 10.83
N ARG A 78 10.17 24.87 10.65
CA ARG A 78 8.90 24.84 9.90
C ARG A 78 9.10 24.36 8.47
N PHE A 79 8.25 23.44 8.02
CA PHE A 79 8.19 23.03 6.61
C PHE A 79 7.35 24.01 5.80
N SER A 80 7.77 24.25 4.55
CA SER A 80 6.86 24.78 3.55
C SER A 80 6.02 23.64 2.97
N LYS A 81 4.81 23.96 2.47
CA LYS A 81 3.95 22.98 1.79
C LYS A 81 4.69 22.30 0.63
N ASP A 82 5.46 23.06 -0.15
CA ASP A 82 6.20 22.53 -1.29
C ASP A 82 7.25 21.50 -0.86
N ILE A 83 7.97 21.74 0.24
CA ILE A 83 8.94 20.80 0.78
C ILE A 83 8.23 19.51 1.23
N PHE A 84 7.08 19.63 1.90
CA PHE A 84 6.29 18.46 2.28
C PHE A 84 5.85 17.64 1.06
N LEU A 85 5.32 18.29 0.03
CA LEU A 85 4.89 17.62 -1.20
C LEU A 85 6.05 16.93 -1.93
N GLN A 86 7.23 17.56 -1.98
CA GLN A 86 8.44 17.00 -2.59
C GLN A 86 9.02 15.82 -1.80
N SER A 87 8.72 15.72 -0.50
CA SER A 87 9.19 14.63 0.35
C SER A 87 8.44 13.30 0.15
N LYS A 88 7.43 13.28 -0.72
CA LYS A 88 6.62 12.08 -0.99
C LYS A 88 7.48 10.92 -1.50
N CYS A 89 7.37 9.78 -0.83
CA CYS A 89 8.17 8.61 -1.19
C CYS A 89 7.72 8.00 -2.53
N PHE A 90 8.67 7.55 -3.34
CA PHE A 90 8.43 6.87 -4.62
C PHE A 90 7.61 5.57 -4.48
N CYS A 91 7.54 5.00 -3.28
CA CYS A 91 6.77 3.78 -3.03
C CYS A 91 5.26 4.02 -2.98
N ILE A 92 4.83 5.28 -2.86
CA ILE A 92 3.44 5.70 -2.77
C ILE A 92 2.89 5.87 -4.18
N VAL A 93 1.77 5.20 -4.44
CA VAL A 93 1.08 5.27 -5.72
C VAL A 93 -0.32 5.80 -5.47
N LYS A 94 -0.67 6.89 -6.18
CA LYS A 94 -2.05 7.39 -6.18
C LYS A 94 -2.95 6.30 -6.75
N SER A 95 -4.01 6.01 -6.02
CA SER A 95 -5.01 5.10 -6.51
C SER A 95 -5.68 5.66 -7.77
N ASP A 96 -5.91 4.79 -8.74
CA ASP A 96 -6.71 5.01 -9.95
C ASP A 96 -8.21 4.73 -9.74
N PHE A 97 -8.64 4.39 -8.51
CA PHE A 97 -10.04 4.07 -8.25
C PHE A 97 -10.91 5.30 -8.54
N GLN A 98 -11.71 5.23 -9.61
CA GLN A 98 -12.82 6.16 -9.86
C GLN A 98 -14.05 5.84 -8.99
N GLU A 99 -13.98 4.79 -8.16
CA GLU A 99 -15.08 4.33 -7.30
C GLU A 99 -14.69 4.43 -5.81
N CYS A 100 -15.72 4.61 -4.98
CA CYS A 100 -15.67 4.94 -3.55
C CYS A 100 -14.60 4.18 -2.74
N ALA A 101 -13.71 4.93 -2.08
CA ALA A 101 -12.64 4.41 -1.21
C ALA A 101 -13.10 4.14 0.24
N CYS A 102 -14.41 4.12 0.52
CA CYS A 102 -14.89 3.98 1.90
C CYS A 102 -14.50 2.61 2.51
N PRO A 103 -14.37 2.52 3.85
CA PRO A 103 -14.00 1.28 4.52
C PRO A 103 -14.87 0.06 4.14
N PRO A 104 -16.22 0.18 4.00
CA PRO A 104 -17.06 -0.91 3.52
C PRO A 104 -16.72 -1.40 2.11
N CYS A 105 -16.58 -0.48 1.13
CA CYS A 105 -16.24 -0.84 -0.25
C CYS A 105 -14.85 -1.48 -0.32
N THR A 106 -13.90 -0.98 0.47
CA THR A 106 -12.56 -1.54 0.54
C THR A 106 -12.56 -2.94 1.16
N LEU A 107 -13.30 -3.16 2.25
CA LEU A 107 -13.46 -4.47 2.89
C LEU A 107 -14.07 -5.49 1.91
N MET A 108 -15.17 -5.11 1.26
CA MET A 108 -15.85 -5.97 0.29
C MET A 108 -14.93 -6.34 -0.88
N ARG A 109 -14.13 -5.39 -1.36
CA ARG A 109 -13.17 -5.65 -2.43
C ARG A 109 -12.05 -6.60 -2.02
N GLU A 110 -11.46 -6.45 -0.83
CA GLU A 110 -10.43 -7.39 -0.36
C GLU A 110 -10.99 -8.81 -0.18
N THR A 111 -12.24 -8.92 0.30
CA THR A 111 -12.97 -10.20 0.36
C THR A 111 -13.17 -10.79 -1.03
N LEU A 112 -13.61 -9.98 -2.02
CA LEU A 112 -13.78 -10.42 -3.40
C LEU A 112 -12.44 -10.78 -4.07
N ARG A 113 -11.36 -10.05 -3.79
CA ARG A 113 -10.00 -10.38 -4.28
C ARG A 113 -9.55 -11.74 -3.78
N GLY A 114 -9.71 -12.02 -2.48
CA GLY A 114 -9.43 -13.33 -1.90
C GLY A 114 -10.23 -14.44 -2.57
N TRP A 115 -11.53 -14.19 -2.79
CA TRP A 115 -12.42 -15.11 -3.51
C TRP A 115 -11.97 -15.36 -4.96
N HIS A 116 -11.64 -14.32 -5.73
CA HIS A 116 -11.16 -14.45 -7.11
C HIS A 116 -9.82 -15.19 -7.19
N ALA A 117 -8.89 -14.92 -6.28
CA ALA A 117 -7.61 -15.63 -6.20
C ALA A 117 -7.82 -17.12 -5.93
N GLN A 118 -8.72 -17.46 -4.99
CA GLN A 118 -9.08 -18.84 -4.68
C GLN A 118 -9.76 -19.53 -5.88
N ARG A 119 -10.67 -18.84 -6.57
CA ARG A 119 -11.28 -19.35 -7.81
C ARG A 119 -10.24 -19.63 -8.88
N GLN A 120 -9.33 -18.69 -9.13
CA GLN A 120 -8.26 -18.90 -10.11
C GLN A 120 -7.36 -20.07 -9.73
N LYS A 121 -7.10 -20.28 -8.44
CA LYS A 121 -6.37 -21.45 -7.95
C LYS A 121 -7.12 -22.74 -8.30
N TRP A 122 -8.42 -22.82 -8.02
CA TRP A 122 -9.25 -23.97 -8.40
C TRP A 122 -9.25 -24.25 -9.91
N TYR A 123 -9.33 -23.21 -10.74
CA TYR A 123 -9.27 -23.37 -12.20
C TYR A 123 -7.88 -23.81 -12.70
N ARG A 124 -6.80 -23.21 -12.17
CA ARG A 124 -5.42 -23.54 -12.58
C ARG A 124 -4.99 -24.93 -12.14
N GLU A 125 -5.43 -25.37 -10.97
CA GLU A 125 -5.12 -26.70 -10.44
C GLU A 125 -5.91 -27.82 -11.13
N GLN A 126 -6.77 -27.49 -12.12
CA GLN A 126 -7.59 -28.43 -12.88
C GLN A 126 -8.23 -29.52 -12.02
N ASP A 127 -8.68 -29.22 -10.78
CA ASP A 127 -9.37 -30.14 -9.85
C ASP A 127 -9.07 -31.63 -10.16
N ALA A 128 -7.77 -32.00 -10.13
CA ALA A 128 -7.28 -33.24 -10.73
C ALA A 128 -8.18 -34.38 -10.27
N GLN A 129 -8.80 -35.10 -11.21
CA GLN A 129 -9.71 -36.20 -10.89
C GLN A 129 -9.07 -37.08 -9.80
N GLY A 130 -9.62 -37.03 -8.58
CA GLY A 130 -9.10 -37.76 -7.42
C GLY A 130 -8.49 -36.94 -6.27
N ALA A 131 -8.36 -35.61 -6.35
CA ALA A 131 -7.87 -34.82 -5.21
C ALA A 131 -8.87 -34.79 -4.03
N ALA A 132 -8.39 -34.92 -2.79
CA ALA A 132 -9.22 -35.04 -1.59
C ALA A 132 -10.09 -33.79 -1.32
N ALA A 133 -11.25 -33.99 -0.68
CA ALA A 133 -12.13 -32.89 -0.26
C ALA A 133 -11.42 -31.96 0.72
N CYS A 134 -11.69 -30.65 0.62
CA CYS A 134 -11.16 -29.69 1.57
C CYS A 134 -11.67 -29.99 3.00
N SER A 135 -10.76 -30.04 3.98
CA SER A 135 -11.03 -30.42 5.37
C SER A 135 -11.98 -29.48 6.12
N CYS A 136 -12.26 -28.29 5.57
CA CYS A 136 -13.21 -27.32 6.10
C CYS A 136 -14.66 -27.82 6.13
N GLY A 137 -15.02 -28.88 5.39
CA GLY A 137 -16.40 -29.38 5.24
C GLY A 137 -17.36 -28.47 4.45
N ALA A 138 -17.23 -27.15 4.55
CA ALA A 138 -18.04 -26.15 3.84
C ALA A 138 -17.66 -25.99 2.36
N CYS A 139 -16.46 -26.43 2.00
CA CYS A 139 -15.89 -26.38 0.66
C CYS A 139 -15.99 -27.75 -0.05
N ALA A 140 -16.91 -28.62 0.41
CA ALA A 140 -17.19 -29.90 -0.24
C ALA A 140 -17.38 -29.68 -1.74
N LYS A 141 -16.74 -30.52 -2.56
CA LYS A 141 -16.52 -30.37 -4.01
C LYS A 141 -17.80 -30.32 -4.88
N GLY A 142 -18.97 -30.09 -4.29
CA GLY A 142 -20.24 -29.83 -4.94
C GLY A 142 -21.10 -28.81 -4.19
N SER A 143 -20.52 -27.89 -3.40
CA SER A 143 -21.31 -26.93 -2.65
C SER A 143 -22.11 -26.01 -3.58
N SER A 144 -23.28 -25.59 -3.10
CA SER A 144 -24.24 -24.65 -3.70
C SER A 144 -23.61 -23.43 -4.38
N TYR A 145 -22.38 -23.06 -4.02
CA TYR A 145 -21.62 -21.99 -4.65
C TYR A 145 -21.18 -22.29 -6.09
N ARG A 146 -20.97 -23.56 -6.50
CA ARG A 146 -20.79 -23.94 -7.92
C ARG A 146 -22.07 -23.72 -8.72
N ALA A 147 -23.23 -24.06 -8.16
CA ALA A 147 -24.53 -23.91 -8.82
C ALA A 147 -24.96 -22.45 -8.97
N ALA A 148 -24.59 -21.59 -8.02
CA ALA A 148 -24.82 -20.14 -8.09
C ALA A 148 -23.89 -19.41 -9.08
N SER A 149 -22.95 -20.11 -9.71
CA SER A 149 -21.98 -19.56 -10.68
C SER A 149 -22.40 -19.77 -12.15
N GLY A 150 -23.61 -20.29 -12.40
CA GLY A 150 -24.21 -20.43 -13.73
C GLY A 150 -24.95 -19.18 -14.15
#